data_AF-A0AA47BUW9-F1
#
_entry.id   AF-A0AA47BUW9-F1
#
_cell.length_a   1.000
_cell.length_b   1.000
_cell.length_c   1.000
_cell.angle_alpha   90.00
_cell.angle_beta   90.00
_cell.angle_gamma   90.00
#
_symmetry.space_group_name_H-M   'P 1'
#
loop_
_entity.id
_entity.type
_entity.pdbx_description
1 polymer ?
#
loop_
_entity_poly.entity_id
_entity_poly.type
_entity_poly.pdbx_seq_one_letter_code
_entity_poly.pdbx_strand_id
1 'polypeptide(L)'
;MAVYGNTSYVRLDAYDLIVKLFKSQTKEKAFSMLNPRHFLFNLHALVLRLDRIANTYLLKPFGISYAEFLALVTIRDRPGIGPLTLASQLGLGKSSVSLRIGKLEDKGLAIRTMSKKNRV
;
A
#
# COMPACT_ATOMS: atom_id res chain seq x y z
N MET A 1 4.14 18.92 -39.57
CA MET A 1 2.84 18.38 -39.12
C MET A 1 3.09 17.03 -38.48
N ALA A 2 3.12 16.96 -37.15
CA ALA A 2 3.36 15.71 -36.41
C ALA A 2 2.02 15.12 -35.94
N VAL A 3 1.82 13.85 -36.25
CA VAL A 3 0.64 13.04 -35.93
C VAL A 3 0.61 12.78 -34.42
N TYR A 4 -0.44 13.24 -33.73
CA TYR A 4 -0.70 12.86 -32.35
C TYR A 4 -1.23 11.41 -32.32
N GLY A 5 -0.35 10.48 -31.91
CA GLY A 5 -0.69 9.09 -31.67
C GLY A 5 -1.71 8.96 -30.54
N ASN A 6 -2.88 8.45 -30.90
CA ASN A 6 -4.01 8.18 -30.03
C ASN A 6 -3.64 7.11 -28.99
N THR A 7 -3.12 7.51 -27.82
CA THR A 7 -2.76 6.57 -26.76
C THR A 7 -4.03 6.17 -26.01
N SER A 8 -4.73 5.17 -26.54
CA SER A 8 -5.84 4.52 -25.85
C SER A 8 -5.28 3.62 -24.74
N TYR A 9 -5.36 4.08 -23.49
CA TYR A 9 -5.08 3.22 -22.34
C TYR A 9 -6.24 2.23 -22.18
N VAL A 10 -6.09 1.03 -22.71
CA VAL A 10 -6.98 -0.09 -22.35
C VAL A 10 -6.77 -0.34 -20.86
N ARG A 11 -7.79 -0.01 -20.06
CA ARG A 11 -7.84 -0.36 -18.63
C ARG A 11 -7.89 -1.89 -18.54
N LEU A 12 -6.72 -2.52 -18.54
CA LEU A 12 -6.60 -3.90 -18.10
C LEU A 12 -7.10 -3.92 -16.66
N ASP A 13 -8.28 -4.49 -16.45
CA ASP A 13 -8.79 -4.71 -15.10
C ASP A 13 -7.70 -5.48 -14.34
N ALA A 14 -7.36 -5.06 -13.13
CA ALA A 14 -6.33 -5.72 -12.32
C ALA A 14 -6.63 -7.23 -12.20
N TYR A 15 -7.91 -7.60 -12.31
CA TYR A 15 -8.38 -8.96 -12.45
C TYR A 15 -7.76 -9.72 -13.64
N ASP A 16 -7.74 -9.16 -14.85
CA ASP A 16 -7.21 -9.83 -16.04
C ASP A 16 -5.69 -10.07 -15.95
N LEU A 17 -4.99 -9.12 -15.34
CA LEU A 17 -3.55 -9.20 -15.12
C LEU A 17 -3.21 -10.26 -14.08
N ILE A 18 -3.99 -10.36 -13.01
CA ILE A 18 -3.88 -11.42 -12.00
C ILE A 18 -4.21 -12.78 -12.64
N VAL A 19 -5.30 -12.92 -13.40
CA VAL A 19 -5.64 -14.18 -14.08
C VAL A 19 -4.53 -14.63 -15.04
N LYS A 20 -3.93 -13.69 -15.78
CA LYS A 20 -2.84 -13.98 -16.73
C LYS A 20 -1.55 -14.38 -16.03
N LEU A 21 -1.20 -13.75 -14.91
CA LEU A 21 -0.05 -14.10 -14.07
C LEU A 21 -0.24 -15.44 -13.34
N PHE A 22 -1.46 -15.77 -12.93
CA PHE A 22 -1.76 -17.04 -12.27
C PHE A 22 -1.70 -18.24 -13.22
N LYS A 23 -2.11 -18.06 -14.49
CA LYS A 23 -2.01 -19.10 -15.52
C LYS A 23 -0.56 -19.43 -15.92
N SER A 24 0.40 -18.52 -15.73
CA SER A 24 1.78 -18.74 -16.17
C SER A 24 2.69 -19.39 -15.12
N GLN A 25 2.24 -19.54 -13.85
CA GLN A 25 3.13 -19.85 -12.72
C GLN A 25 2.86 -21.16 -11.95
N THR A 26 1.81 -21.95 -12.24
CA THR A 26 1.47 -23.10 -11.37
C THR A 26 1.30 -24.44 -12.08
N LYS A 27 2.04 -25.45 -11.59
CA LYS A 27 1.83 -26.87 -11.87
C LYS A 27 0.36 -27.26 -11.61
N GLU A 28 -0.27 -27.84 -12.61
CA GLU A 28 -1.68 -27.66 -12.99
C GLU A 28 -2.81 -28.33 -12.16
N LYS A 29 -2.56 -29.15 -11.12
CA LYS A 29 -3.66 -30.00 -10.59
C LYS A 29 -4.36 -29.57 -9.31
N ALA A 30 -3.71 -28.84 -8.40
CA ALA A 30 -4.33 -28.49 -7.12
C ALA A 30 -5.05 -27.12 -7.13
N PHE A 31 -4.56 -26.17 -7.92
CA PHE A 31 -5.09 -24.80 -7.95
C PHE A 31 -6.15 -24.56 -9.03
N SER A 32 -6.28 -25.45 -10.01
CA SER A 32 -7.30 -25.37 -11.07
C SER A 32 -8.74 -25.59 -10.59
N MET A 33 -8.93 -26.06 -9.35
CA MET A 33 -10.24 -26.19 -8.71
C MET A 33 -10.66 -24.98 -7.85
N LEU A 34 -9.76 -24.02 -7.60
CA LEU A 34 -10.08 -22.83 -6.81
C LEU A 34 -10.66 -21.75 -7.72
N ASN A 35 -11.96 -21.48 -7.58
CA ASN A 35 -12.62 -20.35 -8.23
C ASN A 35 -11.86 -19.04 -7.85
N PRO A 36 -11.22 -18.34 -8.81
CA PRO A 36 -10.36 -17.19 -8.52
C PRO A 36 -11.04 -16.11 -7.69
N ARG A 37 -12.36 -15.94 -7.86
CA ARG A 37 -13.16 -14.99 -7.09
C ARG A 37 -13.22 -15.36 -5.61
N HIS A 38 -13.41 -16.63 -5.29
CA HIS A 38 -13.47 -17.12 -3.91
C HIS A 38 -12.11 -16.98 -3.23
N PHE A 39 -11.03 -17.29 -3.96
CA PHE A 39 -9.67 -17.12 -3.44
C PHE A 39 -9.38 -15.64 -3.10
N LEU A 40 -9.62 -14.72 -4.03
CA LEU A 40 -9.39 -13.29 -3.82
C LEU A 40 -10.25 -12.74 -2.68
N PHE A 41 -11.51 -13.15 -2.60
CA PHE A 41 -12.40 -12.75 -1.50
C PHE A 41 -11.88 -13.25 -0.15
N ASN A 42 -11.49 -14.53 -0.06
CA ASN A 42 -10.96 -15.10 1.17
C ASN A 42 -9.63 -14.46 1.58
N LEU A 43 -8.76 -14.16 0.62
CA LEU A 43 -7.52 -13.44 0.88
C LEU A 43 -7.81 -12.04 1.43
N HIS A 44 -8.72 -11.29 0.81
CA HIS A 44 -9.13 -9.98 1.29
C HIS A 44 -9.70 -10.04 2.71
N ALA A 45 -10.60 -11.00 2.98
CA ALA A 45 -11.18 -11.20 4.30
C ALA A 45 -10.12 -11.58 5.36
N LEU A 46 -9.13 -12.40 4.98
CA LEU A 46 -8.01 -12.76 5.85
C LEU A 46 -7.16 -11.54 6.19
N VAL A 47 -6.75 -10.76 5.19
CA VAL A 47 -5.97 -9.52 5.38
C VAL A 47 -6.71 -8.56 6.30
N LEU A 48 -8.00 -8.31 6.06
CA LEU A 48 -8.81 -7.45 6.92
C LEU A 48 -8.88 -7.96 8.38
N ARG A 49 -8.97 -9.27 8.59
CA ARG A 49 -8.96 -9.84 9.94
C ARG A 49 -7.62 -9.65 10.63
N LEU A 50 -6.52 -9.89 9.91
CA LEU A 50 -5.16 -9.66 10.43
C LEU A 50 -4.94 -8.19 10.79
N ASP A 51 -5.36 -7.27 9.93
CA ASP A 51 -5.26 -5.82 10.17
C ASP A 51 -6.03 -5.41 11.43
N ARG A 52 -7.23 -5.97 11.66
CA ARG A 52 -8.03 -5.69 12.86
C ARG A 52 -7.37 -6.24 14.13
N ILE A 53 -6.80 -7.44 14.05
CA ILE A 53 -6.07 -8.04 15.18
C ILE A 53 -4.85 -7.16 15.51
N ALA A 54 -4.04 -6.81 14.51
CA ALA A 54 -2.88 -5.95 14.69
C ALA A 54 -3.26 -4.58 15.27
N ASN A 55 -4.33 -3.96 14.77
CA ASN A 55 -4.87 -2.72 15.34
C ASN A 55 -5.21 -2.88 16.83
N THR A 56 -5.83 -3.98 17.22
CA THR A 56 -6.21 -4.21 18.63
C THR A 56 -4.99 -4.31 19.54
N TYR A 57 -3.94 -4.99 19.08
CA TYR A 57 -2.67 -5.13 19.80
C TYR A 57 -1.89 -3.82 19.90
N LEU A 58 -2.01 -2.93 18.92
CA LEU A 58 -1.25 -1.67 18.88
C LEU A 58 -1.99 -0.51 19.56
N LEU A 59 -3.31 -0.43 19.39
CA LEU A 59 -4.09 0.69 19.91
C LEU A 59 -4.12 0.71 21.44
N LYS A 60 -4.30 -0.44 22.09
CA LYS A 60 -4.44 -0.51 23.56
C LYS A 60 -3.17 -0.05 24.30
N PRO A 61 -1.98 -0.60 24.02
CA PRO A 61 -0.76 -0.21 24.75
C PRO A 61 -0.08 1.04 24.19
N PHE A 62 -0.17 1.31 22.88
CA PHE A 62 0.65 2.34 22.22
C PHE A 62 -0.15 3.50 21.64
N GLY A 63 -1.49 3.43 21.62
CA GLY A 63 -2.33 4.50 21.05
C GLY A 63 -2.13 4.72 19.55
N ILE A 64 -1.55 3.74 18.84
CA ILE A 64 -1.31 3.80 17.40
C ILE A 64 -2.09 2.72 16.67
N SER A 65 -2.61 3.08 15.50
CA SER A 65 -3.17 2.12 14.55
C SER A 65 -2.06 1.33 13.86
N TYR A 66 -2.39 0.14 13.39
CA TYR A 66 -1.53 -0.68 12.54
C TYR A 66 -1.05 0.08 11.29
N ALA A 67 -1.92 0.94 10.74
CA ALA A 67 -1.58 1.75 9.58
C ALA A 67 -0.53 2.83 9.90
N GLU A 68 -0.58 3.42 11.10
CA GLU A 68 0.45 4.32 11.64
C GLU A 68 1.74 3.56 11.95
N PHE A 69 1.64 2.37 12.55
CA PHE A 69 2.77 1.49 12.81
C PHE A 69 3.54 1.12 11.54
N LEU A 70 2.86 0.72 10.46
CA LEU A 70 3.50 0.41 9.18
C LEU A 70 4.25 1.61 8.60
N ALA A 71 3.71 2.83 8.76
CA ALA A 71 4.41 4.04 8.36
C ALA A 71 5.68 4.27 9.20
N LEU A 72 5.61 4.08 10.52
CA LEU A 72 6.76 4.20 11.42
C LEU A 72 7.85 3.17 11.10
N VAL A 73 7.48 1.90 10.87
CA VAL A 73 8.43 0.85 10.47
C VAL A 73 9.11 1.23 9.15
N THR A 74 8.35 1.71 8.17
CA THR A 74 8.90 2.12 6.87
C THR A 74 9.86 3.30 7.01
N ILE A 75 9.54 4.28 7.86
CA ILE A 75 10.42 5.43 8.17
C ILE A 75 11.68 4.96 8.93
N ARG A 76 11.53 4.04 9.89
CA ARG A 76 12.66 3.50 10.66
C ARG A 76 13.65 2.79 9.75
N ASP A 77 13.16 1.98 8.83
CA ASP A 77 13.99 1.21 7.91
C ASP A 77 14.60 2.09 6.81
N ARG A 78 14.02 3.27 6.55
CA ARG A 78 14.51 4.26 5.57
C ARG A 78 14.43 5.69 6.12
N PRO A 79 15.36 6.08 7.01
CA PRO A 79 15.37 7.43 7.57
C PRO A 79 15.47 8.50 6.47
N GLY A 80 14.70 9.58 6.61
CA GLY A 80 14.66 10.65 5.60
C GLY A 80 13.84 10.33 4.35
N ILE A 81 13.06 9.23 4.34
CA ILE A 81 12.15 8.91 3.25
C ILE A 81 11.19 10.08 2.95
N GLY A 82 11.10 10.45 1.67
CA GLY A 82 10.19 11.49 1.21
C GLY A 82 8.72 11.02 1.21
N PRO A 83 7.74 11.95 1.31
CA PRO A 83 6.32 11.60 1.42
C PRO A 83 5.75 10.88 0.19
N LEU A 84 6.26 11.17 -1.01
CA LEU A 84 5.85 10.47 -2.24
C LEU A 84 6.33 9.02 -2.26
N THR A 85 7.58 8.78 -1.85
CA THR A 85 8.15 7.43 -1.77
C THR A 85 7.43 6.62 -0.70
N LEU A 86 7.15 7.22 0.46
CA LEU A 86 6.38 6.58 1.52
C LEU A 86 4.96 6.21 1.07
N ALA A 87 4.30 7.10 0.31
CA ALA A 87 2.98 6.83 -0.27
C ALA A 87 3.00 5.63 -1.23
N SER A 88 3.99 5.59 -2.12
CA SER A 88 4.19 4.46 -3.04
C SER A 88 4.40 3.14 -2.28
N GLN A 89 5.27 3.13 -1.26
CA GLN A 89 5.57 1.92 -0.49
C GLN A 89 4.38 1.40 0.33
N LEU A 90 3.54 2.29 0.85
CA LEU A 90 2.36 1.91 1.62
C LEU A 90 1.13 1.65 0.74
N GLY A 91 1.23 1.83 -0.58
CA GLY A 91 0.08 1.74 -1.49
C GLY A 91 -1.01 2.80 -1.20
N LEU A 92 -0.59 3.98 -0.74
CA LEU A 92 -1.48 5.06 -0.32
C LEU A 92 -1.40 6.26 -1.27
N GLY A 93 -2.47 7.05 -1.30
CA GLY A 93 -2.44 8.38 -1.90
C GLY A 93 -1.60 9.38 -1.10
N LYS A 94 -1.07 10.42 -1.77
CA LYS A 94 -0.27 11.49 -1.15
C LYS A 94 -1.01 12.16 0.01
N SER A 95 -2.30 12.47 -0.16
CA SER A 95 -3.14 13.10 0.88
C SER A 95 -3.26 12.23 2.13
N SER A 96 -3.49 10.91 1.94
CA SER A 96 -3.58 9.94 3.04
C SER A 96 -2.28 9.82 3.82
N VAL A 97 -1.13 9.84 3.13
CA VAL A 97 0.18 9.88 3.80
C VAL A 97 0.39 11.19 4.53
N SER A 98 0.08 12.33 3.92
CA SER A 98 0.23 13.64 4.57
C SER A 98 -0.56 13.74 5.87
N LEU A 99 -1.82 13.30 5.86
CA LEU A 99 -2.67 13.25 7.05
C LEU A 99 -2.12 12.29 8.11
N ARG A 100 -1.66 11.11 7.69
CA ARG A 100 -1.13 10.10 8.61
C ARG A 100 0.15 10.56 9.29
N ILE A 101 1.07 11.17 8.55
CA ILE A 101 2.29 11.71 9.13
C ILE A 101 1.96 12.86 10.09
N GLY A 102 0.99 13.73 9.76
CA GLY A 102 0.53 14.76 10.71
C GLY A 102 0.09 14.17 12.04
N LYS A 103 -0.72 13.11 12.03
CA LYS A 103 -1.11 12.39 13.27
C LYS A 103 0.07 11.79 14.03
N LEU A 104 1.09 11.32 13.32
CA LEU A 104 2.32 10.80 13.96
C LEU A 104 3.17 11.93 14.56
N GLU A 105 3.21 13.09 13.92
CA GLU A 105 3.85 14.31 14.44
C GLU A 105 3.11 14.81 15.70
N ASP A 106 1.77 14.85 15.68
CA ASP A 106 0.93 15.25 16.83
C ASP A 106 1.16 14.33 18.05
N LYS A 107 1.50 13.05 17.80
CA LYS A 107 1.83 12.06 18.83
C LYS A 107 3.30 12.09 19.25
N GLY A 108 4.14 12.93 18.64
CA GLY A 108 5.59 12.99 18.90
C GLY A 108 6.37 11.78 18.39
N LEU A 109 5.81 10.99 17.47
CA LEU A 109 6.41 9.74 16.97
C LEU A 109 7.17 9.91 15.65
N ALA A 110 6.97 11.04 14.95
CA ALA A 110 7.68 11.38 13.73
C ALA A 110 8.00 12.88 13.71
N ILE A 111 9.04 13.25 12.96
CA ILE A 111 9.43 14.65 12.73
C ILE A 111 9.73 14.80 11.25
N ARG A 112 9.09 15.76 10.57
CA ARG A 112 9.50 16.15 9.22
C ARG A 112 10.65 17.14 9.25
N THR A 113 11.67 16.85 8.45
CA THR A 113 12.73 17.81 8.15
C THR A 113 12.55 18.32 6.72
N MET A 114 12.47 19.63 6.55
CA MET A 114 12.46 20.23 5.22
C MET A 114 13.85 20.12 4.60
N SER A 115 13.95 19.45 3.46
CA SER A 115 15.17 19.48 2.66
C SER A 115 15.28 20.85 1.98
N LYS A 116 16.42 21.54 2.16
CA LYS A 116 16.71 22.83 1.52
C LYS A 116 16.73 22.78 -0.02
N LYS A 117 16.67 21.59 -0.62
CA LYS A 117 16.91 21.35 -2.05
C LYS A 117 15.76 21.74 -3.00
N ASN A 118 14.59 22.15 -2.49
CA ASN A 118 13.40 22.49 -3.30
C ASN A 118 12.94 23.96 -3.18
N ARG A 119 13.83 24.89 -2.81
CA ARG A 119 13.57 26.33 -2.96
C ARG A 119 14.25 26.83 -4.23
N VAL A 120 13.59 26.63 -5.38
CA VAL A 120 13.87 27.34 -6.64
C VAL A 120 12.54 27.82 -7.18
#